data_AF-A0A1I7RW66-F1
#
_entry.id   AF-A0A1I7RW66-F1
#
_cell.length_a   1.000
_cell.length_b   1.000
_cell.length_c   1.000
_cell.angle_alpha   90.00
_cell.angle_beta   90.00
_cell.angle_gamma   90.00
#
_symmetry.space_group_name_H-M   'P 1'
#
loop_
_entity.id
_entity.type
_entity.pdbx_description
1 polymer ?
#
loop_
_entity_poly.entity_id
_entity_poly.type
_entity_poly.pdbx_seq_one_letter_code
_entity_poly.pdbx_strand_id
1 'polypeptide(L)'
;MSSRVQLLSVQPLNTPSPINTPVSLKITFEVYEDLADPVDWEMLFAWDGDEEHDLILETVEVGPIKAGKHQFIFEADPPDYTKVHDEDLTDVSVLFLRCKYHDQLFSKVAFFVSHTYVDEELINEPPLKPILEKLERKIHLEDLRVTHYPIKWNEQDELVPPPEDENVDMMEEDVAIFTARRPEPEITSVIPQQAQSESIQQPEVPEEAPKEPTDGSQHKGALSDKTNE
;
A
#
# COMPACT_ATOMS: atom_id res chain seq x y z
N MET A 1 32.41 -8.43 14.59
CA MET A 1 33.05 -8.40 13.26
C MET A 1 32.13 -7.63 12.33
N SER A 2 32.68 -6.73 11.52
CA SER A 2 31.93 -5.87 10.61
C SER A 2 31.44 -6.68 9.40
N SER A 3 30.28 -6.33 8.84
CA SER A 3 29.75 -6.95 7.60
C SER A 3 30.82 -6.98 6.49
N ARG A 4 30.97 -8.11 5.76
CA ARG A 4 31.92 -8.21 4.63
C ARG A 4 31.43 -7.47 3.39
N VAL A 5 30.12 -7.32 3.26
CA VAL A 5 29.46 -6.57 2.18
C VAL A 5 28.75 -5.39 2.78
N GLN A 6 28.98 -4.20 2.22
CA GLN A 6 28.27 -3.00 2.58
C GLN A 6 27.56 -2.41 1.36
N LEU A 7 26.26 -2.20 1.51
CA LEU A 7 25.49 -1.49 0.51
C LEU A 7 25.75 0.02 0.62
N LEU A 8 26.24 0.63 -0.45
CA LEU A 8 26.60 2.05 -0.48
C LEU A 8 25.47 2.93 -1.02
N SER A 9 24.78 2.45 -2.05
CA SER A 9 23.67 3.19 -2.67
C SER A 9 22.77 2.26 -3.47
N VAL A 10 21.47 2.50 -3.39
CA VAL A 10 20.46 1.88 -4.26
C VAL A 10 19.60 2.99 -4.84
N GLN A 11 19.55 3.10 -6.16
CA GLN A 11 18.88 4.19 -6.85
C GLN A 11 17.89 3.63 -7.89
N PRO A 12 16.57 3.80 -7.72
CA PRO A 12 15.62 3.53 -8.78
C PRO A 12 15.91 4.45 -9.98
N LEU A 13 15.95 3.86 -11.17
CA LEU A 13 16.30 4.57 -12.41
C LEU A 13 15.07 5.08 -13.18
N ASN A 14 13.90 4.49 -12.93
CA ASN A 14 12.67 4.75 -13.67
C ASN A 14 11.49 5.02 -12.75
N THR A 15 11.59 6.13 -12.00
CA THR A 15 10.53 6.65 -11.12
C THR A 15 10.36 8.17 -11.30
N PRO A 16 9.13 8.69 -11.43
CA PRO A 16 7.88 7.93 -11.57
C PRO A 16 7.75 7.27 -12.97
N SER A 17 6.92 6.23 -13.09
CA SER A 17 6.70 5.51 -14.35
C SER A 17 5.34 4.78 -14.38
N PRO A 18 4.79 4.46 -15.56
CA PRO A 18 3.61 3.61 -15.66
C PRO A 18 3.80 2.29 -14.92
N ILE A 19 2.74 1.81 -14.29
CA ILE A 19 2.78 0.65 -13.38
C ILE A 19 3.33 -0.64 -14.03
N ASN A 20 3.14 -0.79 -15.34
CA ASN A 20 3.58 -1.92 -16.17
C ASN A 20 5.01 -1.80 -16.71
N THR A 21 5.77 -0.78 -16.30
CA THR A 21 7.18 -0.63 -16.69
C THR A 21 8.04 -1.58 -15.83
N PRO A 22 9.08 -2.24 -16.36
CA PRO A 22 10.05 -2.97 -15.52
C PRO A 22 10.63 -2.11 -14.40
N VAL A 23 11.03 -2.65 -13.27
CA VAL A 23 11.69 -1.89 -12.19
C VAL A 23 13.21 -2.01 -12.37
N SER A 24 13.92 -0.89 -12.43
CA SER A 24 15.39 -0.91 -12.56
C SER A 24 16.05 -0.17 -11.39
N LEU A 25 16.87 -0.89 -10.63
CA LEU A 25 17.67 -0.36 -9.52
C LEU A 25 19.15 -0.35 -9.89
N LYS A 26 19.79 0.81 -9.77
CA LYS A 26 21.26 0.91 -9.79
C LYS A 26 21.79 0.66 -8.40
N ILE A 27 22.48 -0.45 -8.23
CA ILE A 27 23.03 -0.91 -6.96
C ILE A 27 24.53 -0.63 -6.95
N THR A 28 25.01 -0.01 -5.88
CA THR A 28 26.43 0.21 -5.59
C THR A 28 26.74 -0.38 -4.22
N PHE A 29 27.72 -1.28 -4.16
CA PHE A 29 28.12 -1.93 -2.92
C PHE A 29 29.64 -2.07 -2.85
N GLU A 30 30.16 -2.26 -1.65
CA GLU A 30 31.58 -2.49 -1.40
C GLU A 30 31.76 -3.82 -0.68
N VAL A 31 32.76 -4.55 -1.12
CA VAL A 31 33.15 -5.85 -0.58
C VAL A 31 34.53 -5.70 0.04
N TYR A 32 34.66 -6.01 1.32
CA TYR A 32 35.92 -5.82 2.05
C TYR A 32 36.90 -6.99 1.89
N GLU A 33 36.40 -8.19 1.58
CA GLU A 33 37.18 -9.41 1.42
C GLU A 33 36.65 -10.22 0.23
N ASP A 34 37.51 -10.92 -0.49
CA ASP A 34 37.09 -11.77 -1.61
C ASP A 34 36.03 -12.79 -1.16
N LEU A 35 34.87 -12.76 -1.81
CA LEU A 35 33.79 -13.73 -1.62
C LEU A 35 33.91 -14.83 -2.66
N ALA A 36 34.09 -16.06 -2.19
CA ALA A 36 34.18 -17.24 -3.05
C ALA A 36 32.80 -17.65 -3.59
N ASP A 37 31.77 -17.52 -2.78
CA ASP A 37 30.39 -17.88 -3.12
C ASP A 37 29.61 -16.63 -3.58
N PRO A 38 28.53 -16.82 -4.36
CA PRO A 38 27.70 -15.71 -4.80
C PRO A 38 26.90 -15.08 -3.67
N VAL A 39 26.54 -13.82 -3.87
CA VAL A 39 25.52 -13.10 -3.10
C VAL A 39 24.22 -13.14 -3.90
N ASP A 40 23.13 -13.52 -3.26
CA ASP A 40 21.80 -13.53 -3.86
C ASP A 40 21.14 -12.18 -3.66
N TRP A 41 20.65 -11.61 -4.75
CA TRP A 41 19.92 -10.36 -4.77
C TRP A 41 18.50 -10.65 -5.23
N GLU A 42 17.54 -10.33 -4.38
CA GLU A 42 16.14 -10.66 -4.60
C GLU A 42 15.31 -9.37 -4.52
N MET A 43 14.52 -9.10 -5.56
CA MET A 43 13.57 -7.99 -5.59
C MET A 43 12.18 -8.52 -5.33
N LEU A 44 11.47 -7.94 -4.36
CA LEU A 44 10.12 -8.35 -3.98
C LEU A 44 9.18 -7.15 -3.90
N PHE A 45 7.90 -7.39 -4.13
CA PHE A 45 6.83 -6.42 -3.98
C PHE A 45 5.82 -6.89 -2.94
N ALA A 46 5.57 -6.07 -1.93
CA ALA A 46 4.66 -6.32 -0.82
C ALA A 46 3.56 -5.24 -0.79
N TRP A 47 2.32 -5.63 -0.51
CA TRP A 47 1.17 -4.71 -0.59
C TRP A 47 0.24 -4.74 0.63
N ASP A 48 0.15 -5.83 1.41
CA ASP A 48 -0.69 -5.94 2.63
C ASP A 48 0.07 -6.20 3.92
N GLY A 49 1.39 -6.37 3.84
CA GLY A 49 2.23 -6.70 4.99
C GLY A 49 2.18 -8.17 5.40
N ASP A 50 1.50 -9.04 4.63
CA ASP A 50 1.61 -10.48 4.78
C ASP A 50 2.74 -11.01 3.87
N GLU A 51 3.82 -11.51 4.47
CA GLU A 51 4.96 -12.03 3.72
C GLU A 51 4.60 -13.26 2.84
N GLU A 52 3.47 -13.94 3.12
CA GLU A 52 2.99 -15.04 2.27
C GLU A 52 2.46 -14.55 0.91
N HIS A 53 2.08 -13.26 0.83
CA HIS A 53 1.60 -12.62 -0.39
C HIS A 53 2.67 -11.81 -1.13
N ASP A 54 3.90 -11.72 -0.58
CA ASP A 54 5.04 -11.07 -1.23
C ASP A 54 5.29 -11.66 -2.63
N LEU A 55 5.34 -10.79 -3.63
CA LEU A 55 5.62 -11.18 -5.00
C LEU A 55 7.12 -11.05 -5.27
N ILE A 56 7.81 -12.18 -5.44
CA ILE A 56 9.20 -12.18 -5.93
C ILE A 56 9.19 -11.77 -7.40
N LEU A 57 9.83 -10.63 -7.69
CA LEU A 57 9.90 -10.08 -9.05
C LEU A 57 11.08 -10.64 -9.82
N GLU A 58 12.25 -10.71 -9.19
CA GLU A 58 13.47 -11.24 -9.79
C GLU A 58 14.45 -11.70 -8.71
N THR A 59 15.28 -12.70 -9.05
CA THR A 59 16.40 -13.16 -8.22
C THR A 59 17.65 -13.32 -9.07
N VAL A 60 18.76 -12.72 -8.65
CA VAL A 60 20.05 -12.86 -9.33
C VAL A 60 21.16 -13.21 -8.35
N GLU A 61 21.97 -14.20 -8.73
CA GLU A 61 23.18 -14.57 -8.01
C GLU A 61 24.38 -13.83 -8.62
N VAL A 62 25.13 -13.10 -7.79
CA VAL A 62 26.34 -12.39 -8.24
C VAL A 62 27.55 -12.94 -7.51
N GLY A 63 28.42 -13.65 -8.22
CA GLY A 63 29.70 -14.09 -7.68
C GLY A 63 30.50 -15.00 -8.63
N PRO A 64 31.74 -15.36 -8.25
CA PRO A 64 32.51 -14.89 -7.09
C PRO A 64 32.84 -13.39 -7.16
N ILE A 65 32.92 -12.70 -6.02
CA ILE A 65 33.12 -11.24 -5.94
C ILE A 65 34.47 -10.90 -5.33
N LYS A 66 35.28 -10.08 -6.01
CA LYS A 66 36.56 -9.59 -5.47
C LYS A 66 36.37 -8.42 -4.51
N ALA A 67 37.30 -8.25 -3.58
CA ALA A 67 37.31 -7.07 -2.72
C ALA A 67 37.38 -5.78 -3.55
N GLY A 68 36.63 -4.77 -3.13
CA GLY A 68 36.50 -3.48 -3.79
C GLY A 68 35.06 -3.04 -3.98
N LYS A 69 34.90 -1.94 -4.71
CA LYS A 69 33.61 -1.33 -5.00
C LYS A 69 33.03 -1.86 -6.31
N HIS A 70 31.77 -2.28 -6.26
CA HIS A 70 31.03 -2.85 -7.38
C HIS A 70 29.77 -2.04 -7.64
N GLN A 71 29.31 -2.09 -8.89
CA GLN A 71 28.07 -1.47 -9.31
C GLN A 71 27.45 -2.27 -10.44
N PHE A 72 26.14 -2.51 -10.37
CA PHE A 72 25.38 -3.10 -11.45
C PHE A 72 23.95 -2.53 -11.48
N ILE A 73 23.24 -2.81 -12.58
CA ILE A 73 21.82 -2.50 -12.72
C ILE A 73 21.08 -3.81 -12.51
N PHE A 74 20.16 -3.80 -11.55
CA PHE A 74 19.26 -4.90 -11.27
C PHE A 74 17.89 -4.55 -11.83
N GLU A 75 17.44 -5.31 -12.82
CA GLU A 75 16.17 -5.08 -13.51
C GLU A 75 15.24 -6.25 -13.24
N ALA A 76 13.97 -5.96 -12.98
CA ALA A 76 12.93 -6.95 -12.76
C ALA A 76 11.68 -6.56 -13.56
N ASP A 77 10.90 -7.56 -13.96
CA ASP A 77 9.58 -7.33 -14.55
C ASP A 77 8.64 -6.62 -13.54
N PRO A 78 7.63 -5.86 -14.00
CA PRO A 78 6.66 -5.25 -13.10
C PRO A 78 5.91 -6.33 -12.29
N PRO A 79 5.44 -5.99 -11.07
CA PRO A 79 4.57 -6.88 -10.31
C PRO A 79 3.33 -7.29 -11.10
N ASP A 80 2.86 -8.52 -10.86
CA ASP A 80 1.57 -8.96 -11.37
C ASP A 80 0.44 -8.38 -10.50
N TYR A 81 0.02 -7.16 -10.84
CA TYR A 81 -1.02 -6.43 -10.13
C TYR A 81 -2.40 -7.10 -10.16
N THR A 82 -2.60 -8.16 -10.95
CA THR A 82 -3.85 -8.93 -10.92
C THR A 82 -4.00 -9.78 -9.66
N LYS A 83 -2.91 -9.97 -8.90
CA LYS A 83 -2.89 -10.68 -7.61
C LYS A 83 -3.12 -9.75 -6.42
N VAL A 84 -3.06 -8.44 -6.63
CA VAL A 84 -3.28 -7.42 -5.59
C VAL A 84 -4.77 -7.09 -5.57
N HIS A 85 -5.36 -6.89 -4.39
CA HIS A 85 -6.77 -6.51 -4.30
C HIS A 85 -6.99 -5.08 -4.81
N ASP A 86 -8.18 -4.82 -5.36
CA ASP A 86 -8.57 -3.51 -5.89
C ASP A 86 -8.40 -2.37 -4.85
N GLU A 87 -8.55 -2.66 -3.56
CA GLU A 87 -8.42 -1.68 -2.47
C GLU A 87 -6.94 -1.28 -2.25
N ASP A 88 -6.04 -2.26 -2.28
CA ASP A 88 -4.61 -2.05 -1.97
C ASP A 88 -3.82 -1.49 -3.16
N LEU A 89 -4.37 -1.52 -4.38
CA LEU A 89 -3.73 -1.01 -5.59
C LEU A 89 -3.48 0.50 -5.58
N THR A 90 -4.30 1.26 -4.84
CA THR A 90 -4.15 2.71 -4.69
C THR A 90 -3.53 3.11 -3.36
N ASP A 91 -3.39 2.15 -2.44
CA ASP A 91 -2.66 2.35 -1.20
C ASP A 91 -1.15 2.32 -1.44
N VAL A 92 -0.39 2.53 -0.39
CA VAL A 92 1.06 2.59 -0.51
C VAL A 92 1.65 1.20 -0.28
N SER A 93 2.31 0.68 -1.29
CA SER A 93 3.00 -0.61 -1.26
C SER A 93 4.49 -0.44 -0.93
N VAL A 94 5.20 -1.56 -0.79
CA VAL A 94 6.64 -1.58 -0.50
C VAL A 94 7.37 -2.46 -1.51
N LEU A 95 8.48 -1.94 -2.07
CA LEU A 95 9.42 -2.70 -2.87
C LEU A 95 10.64 -3.04 -2.01
N PHE A 96 10.95 -4.32 -1.86
CA PHE A 96 12.12 -4.80 -1.15
C PHE A 96 13.26 -5.17 -2.08
N LEU A 97 14.48 -4.87 -1.67
CA LEU A 97 15.71 -5.50 -2.13
C LEU A 97 16.32 -6.29 -0.97
N ARG A 98 16.29 -7.61 -1.06
CA ARG A 98 16.86 -8.55 -0.08
C ARG A 98 18.22 -9.04 -0.61
N CYS A 99 19.25 -8.97 0.22
CA CYS A 99 20.59 -9.47 -0.09
C CYS A 99 20.92 -10.64 0.84
N LYS A 100 21.21 -11.81 0.28
CA LYS A 100 21.51 -13.03 1.03
C LYS A 100 22.91 -13.55 0.68
N TYR A 101 23.54 -14.21 1.64
CA TYR A 101 24.80 -14.92 1.44
C TYR A 101 24.70 -16.26 2.19
N HIS A 102 24.86 -17.38 1.49
CA HIS A 102 24.57 -18.73 2.02
C HIS A 102 23.16 -18.82 2.64
N ASP A 103 22.14 -18.38 1.90
CA ASP A 103 20.73 -18.33 2.34
C ASP A 103 20.45 -17.45 3.59
N GLN A 104 21.45 -16.75 4.12
CA GLN A 104 21.29 -15.84 5.26
C GLN A 104 21.10 -14.41 4.76
N LEU A 105 19.91 -13.84 5.02
CA LEU A 105 19.62 -12.43 4.78
C LEU A 105 20.55 -11.57 5.65
N PHE A 106 21.34 -10.69 5.03
CA PHE A 106 22.24 -9.77 5.76
C PHE A 106 21.90 -8.30 5.55
N SER A 107 21.18 -7.98 4.47
CA SER A 107 20.70 -6.62 4.19
C SER A 107 19.33 -6.65 3.51
N LYS A 108 18.41 -5.83 4.00
CA LYS A 108 17.08 -5.62 3.44
C LYS A 108 16.88 -4.11 3.26
N VAL A 109 16.54 -3.70 2.04
CA VAL A 109 16.22 -2.31 1.70
C VAL A 109 14.76 -2.24 1.32
N ALA A 110 14.02 -1.29 1.89
CA ALA A 110 12.59 -1.11 1.65
C ALA A 110 12.33 0.27 1.07
N PHE A 111 11.74 0.31 -0.13
CA PHE A 111 11.25 1.52 -0.77
C PHE A 111 9.73 1.59 -0.68
N PHE A 112 9.19 2.71 -0.22
CA PHE A 112 7.77 2.97 -0.36
C PHE A 112 7.41 3.27 -1.81
N VAL A 113 6.32 2.69 -2.28
CA VAL A 113 5.80 2.84 -3.64
C VAL A 113 4.36 3.31 -3.55
N SER A 114 4.07 4.48 -4.11
CA SER A 114 2.70 4.96 -4.24
C SER A 114 2.21 4.84 -5.67
N HIS A 115 0.94 4.52 -5.83
CA HIS A 115 0.27 4.43 -7.13
C HIS A 115 -0.75 5.54 -7.26
N THR A 116 -0.58 6.40 -8.26
CA THR A 116 -1.43 7.59 -8.44
C THR A 116 -1.88 7.72 -9.88
N TYR A 117 -3.08 8.26 -10.08
CA TYR A 117 -3.51 8.69 -11.41
C TYR A 117 -2.78 9.96 -11.84
N VAL A 118 -2.56 10.09 -13.14
CA VAL A 118 -1.98 11.30 -13.76
C VAL A 118 -3.09 12.25 -14.25
N ASP A 119 -4.25 11.72 -14.64
CA ASP A 119 -5.39 12.49 -15.14
C ASP A 119 -6.12 13.21 -13.99
N GLU A 120 -6.26 14.54 -14.08
CA GLU A 120 -6.93 15.36 -13.04
C GLU A 120 -8.37 14.91 -12.74
N GLU A 121 -9.10 14.43 -13.74
CA GLU A 121 -10.47 13.93 -13.56
C GLU A 121 -10.49 12.69 -12.67
N LEU A 122 -9.54 11.76 -12.85
CA LEU A 122 -9.45 10.53 -12.07
C LEU A 122 -8.85 10.75 -10.67
N ILE A 123 -8.07 11.82 -10.50
CA ILE A 123 -7.61 12.25 -9.18
C ILE A 123 -8.78 12.82 -8.37
N ASN A 124 -9.61 13.68 -8.99
CA ASN A 124 -10.73 14.33 -8.30
C ASN A 124 -11.91 13.37 -8.06
N GLU A 125 -12.17 12.48 -9.01
CA GLU A 125 -13.23 11.46 -8.95
C GLU A 125 -12.64 10.07 -9.23
N PRO A 126 -11.96 9.45 -8.25
CA PRO A 126 -11.36 8.14 -8.45
C PRO A 126 -12.43 7.08 -8.70
N PRO A 127 -12.22 6.20 -9.70
CA PRO A 127 -13.17 5.14 -9.99
C PRO A 127 -13.22 4.12 -8.87
N LEU A 128 -14.40 3.51 -8.67
CA LEU A 128 -14.62 2.42 -7.69
C LEU A 128 -13.70 1.21 -7.91
N LYS A 129 -13.31 0.97 -9.17
CA LYS A 129 -12.33 -0.05 -9.52
C LYS A 129 -11.11 0.62 -10.13
N PRO A 130 -9.89 0.39 -9.60
CA PRO A 130 -8.71 1.00 -10.16
C PRO A 130 -8.48 0.63 -11.62
N ILE A 131 -8.04 1.60 -12.42
CA ILE A 131 -7.73 1.42 -13.83
C ILE A 131 -6.21 1.31 -13.95
N LEU A 132 -5.68 0.07 -13.91
CA LEU A 132 -4.23 -0.22 -13.92
C LEU A 132 -3.47 0.52 -15.03
N GLU A 133 -4.04 0.59 -16.24
CA GLU A 133 -3.40 1.23 -17.40
C GLU A 133 -3.16 2.74 -17.22
N LYS A 134 -3.86 3.36 -16.28
CA LYS A 134 -3.77 4.80 -15.99
C LYS A 134 -3.03 5.12 -14.69
N LEU A 135 -2.56 4.09 -13.98
CA LEU A 135 -1.79 4.26 -12.77
C LEU A 135 -0.30 4.48 -13.11
N GLU A 136 0.25 5.49 -12.47
CA GLU A 136 1.68 5.75 -12.41
C GLU A 136 2.18 5.34 -11.03
N ARG A 137 3.28 4.61 -10.99
CA ARG A 137 3.97 4.29 -9.74
C ARG A 137 5.07 5.32 -9.49
N LYS A 138 5.25 5.66 -8.22
CA LYS A 138 6.36 6.48 -7.74
C LYS A 138 7.05 5.77 -6.58
N ILE A 139 8.33 5.48 -6.77
CA ILE A 139 9.24 4.96 -5.74
C ILE A 139 9.84 6.14 -4.97
N HIS A 140 9.62 6.18 -3.66
CA HIS A 140 10.08 7.26 -2.79
C HIS A 140 11.49 6.95 -2.25
N LEU A 141 12.43 7.86 -2.48
CA LEU A 141 13.83 7.76 -2.03
C LEU A 141 14.06 8.39 -0.65
N GLU A 142 13.20 9.33 -0.25
CA GLU A 142 13.36 10.11 0.98
C GLU A 142 13.10 9.27 2.23
N ASP A 143 12.21 8.28 2.11
CA ASP A 143 11.79 7.38 3.19
C ASP A 143 12.35 5.95 3.02
N LEU A 144 13.50 5.81 2.38
CA LEU A 144 14.17 4.51 2.23
C LEU A 144 14.57 3.95 3.60
N ARG A 145 14.16 2.71 3.90
CA ARG A 145 14.58 1.99 5.11
C ARG A 145 15.63 0.94 4.77
N VAL A 146 16.67 0.83 5.59
CA VAL A 146 17.72 -0.17 5.42
C VAL A 146 17.93 -0.91 6.73
N THR A 147 17.66 -2.21 6.70
CA THR A 147 17.86 -3.11 7.83
C THR A 147 19.05 -4.02 7.54
N HIS A 148 19.92 -4.20 8.54
CA HIS A 148 21.07 -5.10 8.46
C HIS A 148 20.92 -6.21 9.49
N TYR A 149 21.23 -7.44 9.08
CA TYR A 149 21.17 -8.60 9.95
C TYR A 149 22.57 -9.20 10.06
N PRO A 150 23.03 -9.53 11.28
CA PRO A 150 24.29 -10.24 11.43
C PRO A 150 24.15 -11.67 10.91
N ILE A 151 25.11 -12.09 10.08
CA ILE A 151 25.15 -13.43 9.51
C ILE A 151 26.49 -14.10 9.76
N LYS A 152 26.54 -15.42 9.60
CA LYS A 152 27.80 -16.16 9.55
C LYS A 152 28.38 -16.05 8.15
N TRP A 153 29.55 -15.41 8.03
CA TRP A 153 30.25 -15.28 6.75
C TRP A 153 31.14 -16.50 6.45
N ASN A 154 31.60 -17.18 7.49
CA ASN A 154 32.25 -18.49 7.41
C ASN A 154 31.53 -19.50 8.33
N GLU A 155 31.66 -20.79 8.05
CA GLU A 155 31.12 -21.86 8.90
C GLU A 155 31.67 -21.83 10.34
N GLN A 156 32.88 -21.31 10.54
CA GLN A 156 33.52 -21.21 11.86
C GLN A 156 33.14 -19.95 12.64
N ASP A 157 32.41 -19.01 12.04
CA ASP A 157 32.03 -17.78 12.73
C ASP A 157 30.86 -18.05 13.69
N GLU A 158 30.99 -17.58 14.94
CA GLU A 158 29.88 -17.53 15.89
C GLU A 158 29.00 -16.30 15.59
N LEU A 159 27.68 -16.49 15.62
CA LEU A 159 26.74 -15.37 15.52
C LEU A 159 26.89 -14.54 16.79
N VAL A 160 27.44 -13.34 16.62
CA VAL A 160 27.36 -12.32 17.67
C VAL A 160 26.01 -11.64 17.47
N PRO A 161 25.04 -11.84 18.40
CA PRO A 161 23.80 -11.08 18.32
C PRO A 161 24.14 -9.60 18.31
N PRO A 162 23.39 -8.78 17.55
CA PRO A 162 23.60 -7.35 17.64
C PRO A 162 23.39 -6.94 19.11
N PRO A 163 24.08 -5.91 19.62
CA PRO A 163 23.62 -5.28 20.85
C PRO A 163 22.11 -5.01 20.69
N GLU A 164 21.33 -5.11 21.77
CA GLU A 164 19.90 -4.78 21.77
C GLU A 164 19.71 -3.31 21.36
N ASP A 165 19.79 -3.04 20.05
CA ASP A 165 19.51 -1.76 19.44
C ASP A 165 18.03 -1.77 19.10
N GLU A 166 17.23 -1.06 19.91
CA GLU A 166 15.78 -0.88 19.73
C GLU A 166 15.40 -0.39 18.31
N ASN A 167 16.35 0.14 17.53
CA ASN A 167 16.13 0.66 16.18
C ASN A 167 15.79 -0.40 15.12
N VAL A 168 16.19 -1.67 15.29
CA VAL A 168 15.95 -2.70 14.26
C VAL A 168 14.48 -3.17 14.30
N ASP A 169 13.97 -3.48 15.50
CA ASP A 169 12.56 -3.85 15.71
C ASP A 169 11.62 -2.72 15.29
N MET A 170 11.94 -1.47 15.63
CA MET A 170 11.11 -0.32 15.25
C MET A 170 11.01 -0.11 13.73
N MET A 171 12.06 -0.44 12.96
CA MET A 171 12.02 -0.29 11.49
C MET A 171 11.17 -1.36 10.81
N GLU A 172 11.18 -2.60 11.32
CA GLU A 172 10.32 -3.65 10.81
C GLU A 172 8.85 -3.41 11.18
N GLU A 173 8.59 -2.95 12.41
CA GLU A 173 7.26 -2.53 12.84
C GLU A 173 6.74 -1.35 12.00
N ASP A 174 7.54 -0.33 11.71
CA ASP A 174 7.11 0.81 10.89
C ASP A 174 6.67 0.37 9.48
N VAL A 175 7.42 -0.55 8.85
CA VAL A 175 7.09 -1.08 7.52
C VAL A 175 5.85 -1.97 7.58
N ALA A 176 5.72 -2.80 8.62
CA ALA A 176 4.55 -3.64 8.84
C ALA A 176 3.30 -2.82 9.16
N ILE A 177 3.38 -1.79 10.00
CA ILE A 177 2.27 -0.89 10.33
C ILE A 177 1.79 -0.14 9.10
N PHE A 178 2.72 0.26 8.23
CA PHE A 178 2.39 1.02 7.04
C PHE A 178 1.73 0.16 5.96
N THR A 179 2.18 -1.09 5.79
CA THR A 179 1.58 -2.05 4.85
C THR A 179 0.32 -2.73 5.38
N ALA A 180 0.21 -2.96 6.69
CA ALA A 180 -0.92 -3.63 7.32
C ALA A 180 -2.06 -2.68 7.76
N ARG A 181 -2.02 -1.39 7.38
CA ARG A 181 -3.02 -0.40 7.79
C ARG A 181 -4.35 -0.58 7.05
N ARG A 182 -5.04 -1.70 7.31
CA ARG A 182 -6.48 -1.83 7.08
C ARG A 182 -7.20 -1.19 8.27
N PRO A 183 -7.84 -0.02 8.15
CA PRO A 183 -8.84 0.36 9.14
C PRO A 183 -9.96 -0.68 9.05
N GLU A 184 -10.19 -1.43 10.13
CA GLU A 184 -11.45 -2.15 10.28
C GLU A 184 -12.59 -1.13 10.07
N PRO A 185 -13.64 -1.43 9.28
CA PRO A 185 -14.79 -0.56 9.24
C PRO A 185 -15.41 -0.55 10.63
N GLU A 186 -15.22 0.56 11.38
CA GLU A 186 -15.97 0.83 12.59
C GLU A 186 -17.46 0.90 12.20
N ILE A 187 -18.16 -0.23 12.32
CA ILE A 187 -19.61 -0.26 12.37
C ILE A 187 -20.04 0.47 13.65
N THR A 188 -20.15 1.79 13.57
CA THR A 188 -20.73 2.60 14.63
C THR A 188 -22.20 2.22 14.72
N SER A 189 -22.55 1.34 15.66
CA SER A 189 -23.93 1.06 16.01
C SER A 189 -24.55 2.32 16.62
N VAL A 190 -25.23 3.11 15.79
CA VAL A 190 -25.98 4.29 16.25
C VAL A 190 -27.21 3.79 17.03
N ILE A 191 -27.16 3.92 18.35
CA ILE A 191 -28.33 3.75 19.23
C ILE A 191 -29.13 5.06 19.17
N PRO A 192 -30.42 5.07 18.78
CA PRO A 192 -31.21 6.29 18.82
C PRO A 192 -31.61 6.61 20.26
N GLN A 193 -30.97 7.61 20.86
CA GLN A 193 -31.39 8.17 22.15
C GLN A 193 -32.54 9.16 21.96
N GLN A 194 -33.57 8.94 22.77
CA GLN A 194 -34.86 9.61 22.80
C GLN A 194 -34.75 11.10 23.17
N ALA A 195 -35.64 11.89 22.56
CA ALA A 195 -35.89 13.30 22.79
C ALA A 195 -36.42 13.63 24.19
N GLN A 196 -35.92 14.72 24.81
CA GLN A 196 -36.62 15.60 25.77
C GLN A 196 -35.98 17.01 25.68
N SER A 197 -36.60 17.96 24.97
CA SER A 197 -37.59 18.96 25.43
C SER A 197 -36.95 20.27 25.89
N GLU A 198 -37.06 21.31 25.05
CA GLU A 198 -36.93 22.72 25.46
C GLU A 198 -38.22 23.49 25.18
N SER A 199 -38.48 24.40 26.11
CA SER A 199 -39.74 25.01 26.50
C SER A 199 -40.20 26.12 25.55
N ILE A 200 -41.48 26.09 25.15
CA ILE A 200 -42.14 27.19 24.42
C ILE A 200 -43.01 28.00 25.39
N GLN A 201 -42.80 29.31 25.46
CA GLN A 201 -43.73 30.27 26.07
C GLN A 201 -44.80 30.71 25.07
N GLN A 202 -46.06 30.62 25.49
CA GLN A 202 -47.27 31.20 24.87
C GLN A 202 -47.36 32.72 25.15
N PRO A 203 -48.09 33.53 24.36
CA PRO A 203 -49.57 33.53 24.25
C PRO A 203 -50.05 33.57 22.77
N GLU A 204 -51.31 33.38 22.36
CA GLU A 204 -52.61 33.90 22.82
C GLU A 204 -53.75 33.08 22.14
N VAL A 205 -54.91 32.98 22.79
CA VAL A 205 -56.16 32.25 22.39
C VAL A 205 -57.26 33.34 22.43
N PRO A 206 -58.35 33.40 21.60
CA PRO A 206 -59.35 32.33 21.58
C PRO A 206 -60.34 32.17 20.38
N GLU A 207 -61.15 31.12 20.53
CA GLU A 207 -62.50 30.87 19.97
C GLU A 207 -62.62 30.60 18.46
N GLU A 208 -63.43 29.66 17.96
CA GLU A 208 -64.73 29.14 18.43
C GLU A 208 -64.98 27.73 17.85
N ALA A 209 -65.86 26.96 18.49
CA ALA A 209 -66.16 25.56 18.16
C ALA A 209 -67.44 25.41 17.28
N PRO A 210 -68.12 24.24 17.19
CA PRO A 210 -68.14 23.37 16.01
C PRO A 210 -69.56 23.18 15.42
N LYS A 211 -69.76 22.83 14.12
CA LYS A 211 -71.02 22.17 13.66
C LYS A 211 -70.85 21.19 12.50
N GLU A 212 -71.73 20.20 12.60
CA GLU A 212 -71.87 18.87 11.99
C GLU A 212 -72.60 18.90 10.59
N PRO A 213 -73.13 17.80 10.01
CA PRO A 213 -72.84 17.35 8.63
C PRO A 213 -74.07 17.40 7.67
N THR A 214 -74.10 16.53 6.65
CA THR A 214 -75.18 16.22 5.64
C THR A 214 -75.11 17.07 4.36
N ASP A 215 -75.47 16.64 3.15
CA ASP A 215 -75.87 15.40 2.48
C ASP A 215 -75.90 15.73 0.95
N GLY A 216 -75.87 14.73 0.07
CA GLY A 216 -76.68 14.80 -1.15
C GLY A 216 -76.01 15.07 -2.51
N SER A 217 -75.94 13.98 -3.29
CA SER A 217 -76.47 13.88 -4.66
C SER A 217 -75.57 14.11 -5.89
N GLN A 218 -75.18 12.97 -6.48
CA GLN A 218 -75.33 12.54 -7.89
C GLN A 218 -75.32 13.57 -9.05
N HIS A 219 -74.40 13.37 -10.01
CA HIS A 219 -74.71 13.06 -11.44
C HIS A 219 -73.39 12.83 -12.22
N LYS A 220 -73.13 11.66 -12.82
CA LYS A 220 -73.54 11.14 -14.15
C LYS A 220 -72.88 11.85 -15.36
N GLY A 221 -72.26 11.03 -16.23
CA GLY A 221 -71.84 11.34 -17.61
C GLY A 221 -70.32 11.27 -17.79
N ALA A 222 -69.66 10.22 -18.29
CA ALA A 222 -69.83 9.34 -19.46
C ALA A 222 -69.28 9.93 -20.78
N LEU A 223 -68.51 9.07 -21.49
CA LEU A 223 -68.00 9.09 -22.88
C LEU A 223 -66.71 9.88 -23.16
N SER A 224 -65.58 9.22 -23.50
CA SER A 224 -65.17 8.56 -24.79
C SER A 224 -64.54 9.59 -25.75
N ASP A 225 -63.58 9.35 -26.65
CA ASP A 225 -62.89 8.23 -27.32
C ASP A 225 -61.49 8.79 -27.68
N LYS A 226 -60.36 8.06 -27.62
CA LYS A 226 -59.79 7.17 -28.65
C LYS A 226 -59.77 7.70 -30.11
N THR A 227 -58.53 7.74 -30.65
CA THR A 227 -58.08 7.43 -32.04
C THR A 227 -57.80 8.59 -33.01
N ASN A 228 -56.88 8.25 -33.92
CA ASN A 228 -56.28 8.95 -35.06
C ASN A 228 -55.07 9.85 -34.74
N GLU A 229 -53.92 9.72 -35.40
CA GLU A 229 -53.43 8.88 -36.50
C GLU A 229 -51.90 8.92 -36.44
#